data_AF-A0A3G9EIM4-F1
#
_entry.id   AF-A0A3G9EIM4-F1
#
_cell.length_a   1.000
_cell.length_b   1.000
_cell.length_c   1.000
_cell.angle_alpha   90.00
_cell.angle_beta   90.00
_cell.angle_gamma   90.00
#
_symmetry.space_group_name_H-M   'P 1'
#
loop_
_entity.id
_entity.type
_entity.pdbx_description
1 polymer ?
#
loop_
_entity_poly.entity_id
_entity_poly.type
_entity_poly.pdbx_seq_one_letter_code
_entity_poly.pdbx_strand_id
1 'polypeptide(L)'
;MRKKSTTEKGDSFEKKVFNIIKDLLENDEFYVSGKNSKIFWKKKYPSSKTETDIEVDISIETYQKGAEKYSLLTIIECKDYKSSIPVNDIRELGSVLNEIGEHNTKGILISKSPFQKATLGFARNTKIAIGRLNLENEIDWINHRKDKKQTNIESEVIDESLTNDILTTTNFIAQFENKGYNRLPDLLLNFGIIDNFYNIPKYINIPFRSSEYIEITINELFDYSFYENSCLDIEKVSNRVKDIYNAKFYLDKDLPNSILGKIEFNPIKIHISNSLKSDINRFRFTFAHEIGHLVLHNEILRQYLDTKTDKDESISLFQSDSFSNNKRLEIQANMFASSMLMPKHHLERYVKEYFKKENINKGYLYLDNQPVNQRLVFSFLSELQVVFGVSKEVAKYRLIGLNFLQDTTNISIGHIMRNIQKPSG
;
A
#
# COMPACT_ATOMS: atom_id res chain seq x y z
N MET A 1 -33.24 -9.16 -4.59
CA MET A 1 -32.21 -9.48 -3.57
C MET A 1 -32.91 -9.82 -2.26
N ARG A 2 -32.60 -10.95 -1.62
CA ARG A 2 -33.15 -11.27 -0.28
C ARG A 2 -32.64 -10.25 0.73
N LYS A 3 -33.54 -9.70 1.55
CA LYS A 3 -33.23 -8.75 2.63
C LYS A 3 -32.48 -9.53 3.72
N LYS A 4 -31.24 -9.13 4.06
CA LYS A 4 -30.45 -9.79 5.11
C LYS A 4 -31.17 -9.71 6.47
N SER A 5 -31.08 -10.77 7.27
CA SER A 5 -31.60 -10.76 8.64
C SER A 5 -30.78 -9.81 9.54
N THR A 6 -31.31 -9.45 10.71
CA THR A 6 -30.57 -8.62 11.69
C THR A 6 -29.30 -9.32 12.17
N THR A 7 -29.36 -10.62 12.40
CA THR A 7 -28.20 -11.45 12.77
C THR A 7 -27.16 -11.50 11.64
N GLU A 8 -27.59 -11.71 10.39
CA GLU A 8 -26.67 -11.71 9.23
C GLU A 8 -26.00 -10.34 9.01
N LYS A 9 -26.69 -9.25 9.36
CA LYS A 9 -26.14 -7.90 9.30
C LYS A 9 -25.07 -7.70 10.38
N GLY A 10 -25.34 -8.15 11.61
CA GLY A 10 -24.39 -8.14 12.74
C GLY A 10 -23.13 -8.95 12.44
N ASP A 11 -23.29 -10.23 12.09
CA ASP A 11 -22.19 -11.13 11.74
C ASP A 11 -21.33 -10.57 10.58
N SER A 12 -21.96 -9.94 9.59
CA SER A 12 -21.25 -9.32 8.48
C SER A 12 -20.43 -8.10 8.91
N PHE A 13 -20.84 -7.38 9.96
CA PHE A 13 -20.08 -6.26 10.51
C PHE A 13 -18.94 -6.77 11.39
N GLU A 14 -19.22 -7.69 12.30
CA GLU A 14 -18.22 -8.33 13.16
C GLU A 14 -17.10 -8.96 12.34
N LYS A 15 -17.41 -9.74 11.28
CA LYS A 15 -16.38 -10.33 10.41
C LYS A 15 -15.49 -9.28 9.74
N LYS A 16 -16.06 -8.12 9.39
CA LYS A 16 -15.27 -7.02 8.81
C LYS A 16 -14.30 -6.46 9.85
N VAL A 17 -14.79 -6.17 11.05
CA VAL A 17 -13.95 -5.71 12.17
C VAL A 17 -12.88 -6.76 12.51
N PHE A 18 -13.24 -8.05 12.57
CA PHE A 18 -12.31 -9.14 12.83
C PHE A 18 -11.18 -9.19 11.82
N ASN A 19 -11.48 -9.13 10.52
CA ASN A 19 -10.46 -9.17 9.47
C ASN A 19 -9.51 -7.98 9.55
N ILE A 20 -10.04 -6.79 9.85
CA ILE A 20 -9.24 -5.58 10.07
C ILE A 20 -8.27 -5.78 11.24
N ILE A 21 -8.78 -6.20 12.40
CA ILE A 21 -7.97 -6.37 13.61
C ILE A 21 -6.96 -7.52 13.43
N LYS A 22 -7.34 -8.57 12.71
CA LYS A 22 -6.47 -9.68 12.35
C LYS A 22 -5.29 -9.22 11.48
N ASP A 23 -5.54 -8.41 10.44
CA ASP A 23 -4.47 -7.86 9.60
C ASP A 23 -3.54 -6.97 10.43
N LEU A 24 -4.09 -6.11 11.31
CA LEU A 24 -3.26 -5.32 12.24
C LEU A 24 -2.39 -6.22 13.13
N LEU A 25 -2.95 -7.31 13.67
CA LEU A 25 -2.23 -8.22 14.54
C LEU A 25 -1.13 -9.00 13.79
N GLU A 26 -1.43 -9.54 12.61
CA GLU A 26 -0.48 -10.30 11.78
C GLU A 26 0.71 -9.45 11.29
N ASN A 27 0.50 -8.14 11.12
CA ASN A 27 1.57 -7.21 10.75
C ASN A 27 2.32 -6.60 11.96
N ASP A 28 2.06 -7.08 13.19
CA ASP A 28 2.58 -6.49 14.46
C ASP A 28 2.24 -4.97 14.57
N GLU A 29 1.09 -4.54 14.02
CA GLU A 29 0.56 -3.16 14.02
C GLU A 29 -0.54 -2.95 15.09
N PHE A 30 -0.75 -3.94 15.95
CA PHE A 30 -1.68 -3.90 17.08
C PHE A 30 -0.92 -3.85 18.42
N TYR A 31 -1.58 -3.42 19.51
CA TYR A 31 -0.88 -3.10 20.78
C TYR A 31 -0.28 -4.30 21.52
N VAL A 32 -0.66 -5.49 21.07
CA VAL A 32 -0.08 -6.74 21.50
C VAL A 32 0.58 -7.38 20.29
N SER A 33 1.79 -7.93 20.47
CA SER A 33 2.51 -8.57 19.36
C SER A 33 1.70 -9.74 18.81
N GLY A 34 1.52 -9.79 17.50
CA GLY A 34 0.87 -10.90 16.83
C GLY A 34 1.60 -12.22 17.01
N LYS A 35 2.92 -12.19 17.16
CA LYS A 35 3.72 -13.40 17.46
C LYS A 35 3.33 -14.07 18.78
N ASN A 36 2.87 -13.26 19.75
CA ASN A 36 2.49 -13.71 21.08
C ASN A 36 0.98 -13.68 21.31
N SER A 37 0.18 -13.46 20.26
CA SER A 37 -1.26 -13.25 20.40
C SER A 37 -2.06 -14.14 19.46
N LYS A 38 -3.28 -14.45 19.86
CA LYS A 38 -4.25 -15.19 19.04
C LYS A 38 -5.55 -14.44 19.02
N ILE A 39 -6.06 -14.16 17.82
CA ILE A 39 -7.36 -13.52 17.60
C ILE A 39 -8.44 -14.57 17.32
N PHE A 40 -9.63 -14.37 17.87
CA PHE A 40 -10.79 -15.24 17.70
C PHE A 40 -12.06 -14.44 17.41
N TRP A 41 -12.96 -15.03 16.61
CA TRP A 41 -14.31 -14.53 16.34
C TRP A 41 -15.33 -15.43 17.03
N LYS A 42 -16.27 -14.86 17.78
CA LYS A 42 -17.31 -15.56 18.57
C LYS A 42 -16.78 -16.63 19.49
N LYS A 43 -15.66 -16.33 20.17
CA LYS A 43 -15.09 -17.24 21.16
C LYS A 43 -15.85 -17.10 22.49
N LYS A 44 -16.03 -18.23 23.15
CA LYS A 44 -16.68 -18.34 24.45
C LYS A 44 -15.66 -18.37 25.57
N TYR A 45 -15.96 -17.66 26.65
CA TYR A 45 -15.14 -17.59 27.86
C TYR A 45 -16.00 -17.90 29.09
N PRO A 46 -15.49 -18.68 30.05
CA PRO A 46 -16.23 -19.01 31.25
C PRO A 46 -16.45 -17.76 32.11
N SER A 47 -17.69 -17.59 32.57
CA SER A 47 -18.05 -16.56 33.55
C SER A 47 -17.57 -16.93 34.94
N SER A 48 -16.95 -15.97 35.64
CA SER A 48 -16.62 -16.12 37.06
C SER A 48 -17.84 -15.98 38.00
N LYS A 49 -19.02 -15.61 37.48
CA LYS A 49 -20.21 -15.26 38.27
C LYS A 49 -21.41 -16.19 38.06
N THR A 50 -21.52 -16.82 36.89
CA THR A 50 -22.74 -17.56 36.50
C THR A 50 -22.50 -19.02 36.13
N GLU A 51 -21.25 -19.51 36.18
CA GLU A 51 -20.87 -20.87 35.74
C GLU A 51 -21.29 -21.21 34.30
N THR A 52 -21.59 -20.18 33.50
CA THR A 52 -21.92 -20.30 32.08
C THR A 52 -20.84 -19.64 31.21
N ASP A 53 -20.81 -20.00 29.93
CA ASP A 53 -19.91 -19.36 28.97
C ASP A 53 -20.54 -18.09 28.38
N ILE A 54 -19.75 -17.03 28.31
CA ILE A 54 -20.08 -15.77 27.63
C ILE A 54 -19.41 -15.79 26.25
N GLU A 55 -20.23 -15.69 25.20
CA GLU A 55 -19.74 -15.48 23.83
C GLU A 55 -19.42 -14.00 23.62
N VAL A 56 -18.25 -13.71 23.05
CA VAL A 56 -17.84 -12.34 22.70
C VAL A 56 -17.54 -12.24 21.22
N ASP A 57 -17.88 -11.10 20.61
CA ASP A 57 -17.77 -10.89 19.16
C ASP A 57 -16.35 -11.16 18.65
N ILE A 58 -15.36 -10.47 19.20
CA ILE A 58 -13.95 -10.64 18.85
C ILE A 58 -13.12 -10.61 20.14
N SER A 59 -12.14 -11.51 20.22
CA SER A 59 -11.20 -11.52 21.33
C SER A 59 -9.77 -11.74 20.88
N ILE A 60 -8.82 -11.17 21.63
CA ILE A 60 -7.38 -11.36 21.42
C ILE A 60 -6.76 -11.83 22.73
N GLU A 61 -6.27 -13.06 22.72
CA GLU A 61 -5.53 -13.66 23.81
C GLU A 61 -4.04 -13.40 23.61
N THR A 62 -3.40 -12.71 24.55
CA THR A 62 -1.96 -12.41 24.50
C THR A 62 -1.23 -13.20 25.57
N TYR A 63 -0.14 -13.86 25.18
CA TYR A 63 0.62 -14.77 26.03
C TYR A 63 2.01 -14.21 26.33
N GLN A 64 2.50 -14.49 27.53
CA GLN A 64 3.93 -14.37 27.79
C GLN A 64 4.66 -15.58 27.17
N LYS A 65 5.93 -15.38 26.79
CA LYS A 65 6.74 -16.44 26.16
C LYS A 65 6.82 -17.67 27.08
N GLY A 66 6.32 -18.80 26.59
CA GLY A 66 6.31 -20.08 27.32
C GLY A 66 5.14 -20.25 28.31
N ALA A 67 4.20 -19.30 28.37
CA ALA A 67 3.01 -19.42 29.22
C ALA A 67 1.90 -20.25 28.55
N GLU A 68 1.25 -21.11 29.32
CA GLU A 68 0.09 -21.91 28.85
C GLU A 68 -1.23 -21.10 28.88
N LYS A 69 -1.31 -20.09 29.75
CA LYS A 69 -2.46 -19.20 29.88
C LYS A 69 -2.14 -17.81 29.34
N TYR A 70 -3.14 -17.13 28.78
CA TYR A 70 -2.98 -15.75 28.34
C TYR A 70 -2.79 -14.83 29.56
N SER A 71 -1.92 -13.84 29.42
CA SER A 71 -1.68 -12.80 30.43
C SER A 71 -2.61 -11.60 30.27
N LEU A 72 -3.18 -11.41 29.08
CA LEU A 72 -4.06 -10.31 28.74
C LEU A 72 -5.11 -10.76 27.73
N LEU A 73 -6.35 -10.35 27.94
CA LEU A 73 -7.48 -10.59 27.06
C LEU A 73 -8.05 -9.26 26.55
N THR A 74 -8.02 -9.03 25.24
CA THR A 74 -8.75 -7.92 24.62
C THR A 74 -10.10 -8.42 24.17
N ILE A 75 -11.17 -7.72 24.49
CA ILE A 75 -12.53 -7.99 24.01
C ILE A 75 -12.97 -6.79 23.17
N ILE A 76 -13.44 -7.07 21.96
CA ILE A 76 -13.90 -6.06 21.01
C ILE A 76 -15.36 -6.39 20.68
N GLU A 77 -16.25 -5.51 21.12
CA GLU A 77 -17.70 -5.58 20.91
C GLU A 77 -18.11 -4.76 19.69
N CYS A 78 -19.02 -5.27 18.86
CA CYS A 78 -19.43 -4.67 17.60
C CYS A 78 -20.94 -4.35 17.59
N LYS A 79 -21.32 -3.10 17.34
CA LYS A 79 -22.74 -2.71 17.20
C LYS A 79 -23.08 -2.08 15.84
N ASP A 80 -24.22 -2.45 15.26
CA ASP A 80 -24.70 -1.91 13.97
C ASP A 80 -26.21 -1.63 14.01
N TYR A 81 -26.59 -0.66 14.84
CA TYR A 81 -27.97 -0.22 15.03
C TYR A 81 -28.41 0.80 13.96
N LYS A 82 -29.72 0.95 13.80
CA LYS A 82 -30.29 2.06 13.01
C LYS A 82 -30.30 3.38 13.77
N SER A 83 -30.31 3.32 15.10
CA SER A 83 -30.30 4.45 16.02
C SER A 83 -28.94 4.56 16.72
N SER A 84 -28.71 5.65 17.46
CA SER A 84 -27.51 5.81 18.26
C SER A 84 -27.37 4.71 19.33
N ILE A 85 -26.14 4.29 19.60
CA ILE A 85 -25.80 3.26 20.59
C ILE A 85 -26.01 3.82 22.01
N PRO A 86 -26.94 3.25 22.79
CA PRO A 86 -27.20 3.69 24.15
C PRO A 86 -26.10 3.31 25.14
N VAL A 87 -26.11 3.98 26.29
CA VAL A 87 -25.13 3.74 27.37
C VAL A 87 -25.20 2.31 27.94
N ASN A 88 -26.32 1.61 27.74
CA ASN A 88 -26.48 0.25 28.24
C ASN A 88 -25.54 -0.74 27.55
N ASP A 89 -25.26 -0.59 26.24
CA ASP A 89 -24.36 -1.50 25.52
C ASP A 89 -22.92 -1.45 26.08
N ILE A 90 -22.42 -0.27 26.42
CA ILE A 90 -21.07 -0.16 26.99
C ILE A 90 -21.01 -0.60 28.47
N ARG A 91 -22.12 -0.45 29.21
CA ARG A 91 -22.23 -1.00 30.56
C ARG A 91 -22.23 -2.53 30.55
N GLU A 92 -22.94 -3.12 29.59
CA GLU A 92 -22.94 -4.56 29.36
C GLU A 92 -21.53 -5.06 29.06
N LEU A 93 -20.81 -4.42 28.12
CA LEU A 93 -19.40 -4.74 27.86
C LEU A 93 -18.54 -4.61 29.12
N GLY A 94 -18.71 -3.54 29.92
CA GLY A 94 -18.03 -3.38 31.20
C GLY A 94 -18.30 -4.52 32.17
N SER A 95 -19.54 -5.02 32.24
CA SER A 95 -19.90 -6.17 33.06
C SER A 95 -19.24 -7.45 32.56
N VAL A 96 -19.23 -7.68 31.24
CA VAL A 96 -18.60 -8.83 30.59
C VAL A 96 -17.09 -8.87 30.87
N LEU A 97 -16.41 -7.72 30.76
CA LEU A 97 -14.97 -7.62 31.08
C LEU A 97 -14.68 -8.01 32.54
N ASN A 98 -15.49 -7.50 33.47
CA ASN A 98 -15.36 -7.81 34.89
C ASN A 98 -15.68 -9.28 35.21
N GLU A 99 -16.57 -9.90 34.45
CA GLU A 99 -17.02 -11.28 34.65
C GLU A 99 -16.07 -12.32 34.05
N ILE A 100 -15.34 -11.98 32.99
CA ILE A 100 -14.35 -12.87 32.37
C ILE A 100 -12.96 -12.73 33.02
N GLY A 101 -12.55 -11.50 33.35
CA GLY A 101 -11.21 -11.25 33.87
C GLY A 101 -11.01 -9.80 34.32
N GLU A 102 -11.43 -9.47 35.53
CA GLU A 102 -11.53 -8.09 36.05
C GLU A 102 -10.26 -7.23 35.89
N HIS A 103 -9.07 -7.80 36.03
CA HIS A 103 -7.80 -7.04 36.00
C HIS A 103 -6.94 -7.28 34.76
N ASN A 104 -7.22 -8.34 33.99
CA ASN A 104 -6.45 -8.73 32.81
C ASN A 104 -7.25 -8.62 31.52
N THR A 105 -8.32 -7.83 31.51
CA THR A 105 -9.12 -7.55 30.32
C THR A 105 -9.02 -6.10 29.85
N LYS A 106 -9.19 -5.90 28.54
CA LYS A 106 -9.34 -4.60 27.89
C LYS A 106 -10.55 -4.62 26.97
N GLY A 107 -11.34 -3.55 27.00
CA GLY A 107 -12.56 -3.42 26.21
C GLY A 107 -12.44 -2.40 25.09
N ILE A 108 -12.96 -2.74 23.92
CA ILE A 108 -13.13 -1.85 22.78
C ILE A 108 -14.56 -2.01 22.26
N LEU A 109 -15.30 -0.92 22.09
CA LEU A 109 -16.63 -0.91 21.48
C LEU A 109 -16.56 -0.23 20.11
N ILE A 110 -16.90 -0.97 19.06
CA ILE A 110 -16.83 -0.52 17.66
C ILE A 110 -18.24 -0.48 17.08
N SER A 111 -18.63 0.63 16.44
CA SER A 111 -19.98 0.79 15.90
C SER A 111 -20.00 1.44 14.52
N LYS A 112 -21.02 1.16 13.69
CA LYS A 112 -21.35 2.03 12.53
C LYS A 112 -22.23 3.23 12.93
N SER A 113 -23.07 3.02 13.93
CA SER A 113 -24.07 3.97 14.40
C SER A 113 -23.42 5.02 15.31
N PRO A 114 -24.00 6.23 15.40
CA PRO A 114 -23.58 7.24 16.38
C PRO A 114 -23.67 6.70 17.81
N PHE A 115 -22.98 7.35 18.76
CA PHE A 115 -23.09 7.04 20.18
C PHE A 115 -23.93 8.10 20.89
N GLN A 116 -24.64 7.74 21.96
CA GLN A 116 -25.22 8.74 22.87
C GLN A 116 -24.12 9.43 23.68
N LYS A 117 -24.32 10.69 24.08
CA LYS A 117 -23.36 11.44 24.93
C LYS A 117 -23.03 10.70 26.24
N ALA A 118 -24.03 10.07 26.85
CA ALA A 118 -23.84 9.27 28.07
C ALA A 118 -22.92 8.05 27.85
N THR A 119 -22.95 7.45 26.66
CA THR A 119 -22.08 6.33 26.25
C THR A 119 -20.62 6.78 26.20
N LEU A 120 -20.35 7.95 25.61
CA LEU A 120 -19.00 8.52 25.56
C LEU A 120 -18.47 8.83 26.96
N GLY A 121 -19.29 9.47 27.81
CA GLY A 121 -18.91 9.76 29.20
C GLY A 121 -18.58 8.50 30.01
N PHE A 122 -19.35 7.42 29.82
CA PHE A 122 -19.08 6.15 30.47
C PHE A 122 -17.76 5.53 30.01
N ALA A 123 -17.48 5.50 28.70
CA ALA A 123 -16.22 5.01 28.15
C ALA A 123 -15.00 5.70 28.75
N ARG A 124 -15.00 7.05 28.78
CA ARG A 124 -13.89 7.82 29.36
C ARG A 124 -13.61 7.44 30.80
N ASN A 125 -14.66 7.33 31.61
CA ASN A 125 -14.52 7.04 33.04
C ASN A 125 -14.13 5.58 33.33
N THR A 126 -14.47 4.65 32.42
CA THR A 126 -14.19 3.21 32.57
C THR A 126 -13.00 2.72 31.77
N LYS A 127 -12.35 3.61 31.00
CA LYS A 127 -11.20 3.31 30.12
C LYS A 127 -11.50 2.23 29.09
N ILE A 128 -12.74 2.12 28.65
CA ILE A 128 -13.15 1.30 27.51
C ILE A 128 -13.03 2.17 26.26
N ALA A 129 -12.33 1.67 25.24
CA ALA A 129 -12.15 2.40 23.98
C ALA A 129 -13.45 2.39 23.17
N ILE A 130 -13.77 3.49 22.48
CA ILE A 130 -14.90 3.55 21.53
C ILE A 130 -14.39 4.01 20.15
N GLY A 131 -14.88 3.38 19.08
CA GLY A 131 -14.63 3.80 17.70
C GLY A 131 -15.89 3.71 16.82
N ARG A 132 -16.07 4.67 15.90
CA ARG A 132 -17.12 4.63 14.87
C ARG A 132 -16.51 4.38 13.49
N LEU A 133 -17.07 3.42 12.75
CA LEU A 133 -16.59 3.01 11.42
C LEU A 133 -17.65 3.29 10.36
N ASN A 134 -17.31 4.11 9.36
CA ASN A 134 -18.10 4.19 8.14
C ASN A 134 -17.58 3.15 7.13
N LEU A 135 -18.45 2.24 6.68
CA LEU A 135 -18.09 1.08 5.85
C LEU A 135 -18.72 1.11 4.45
N GLU A 136 -19.24 2.26 4.00
CA GLU A 136 -19.70 2.41 2.60
C GLU A 136 -18.54 2.37 1.61
N ASN A 137 -17.34 2.75 2.05
CA ASN A 137 -16.11 2.67 1.28
C ASN A 137 -15.12 1.75 2.01
N GLU A 138 -15.00 0.49 1.61
CA GLU A 138 -13.97 -0.46 2.13
C GLU A 138 -12.53 0.08 1.99
N ILE A 139 -12.36 1.16 1.23
CA ILE A 139 -11.12 1.84 0.84
C ILE A 139 -10.76 3.04 1.72
N ASP A 140 -11.74 3.61 2.43
CA ASP A 140 -11.58 4.89 3.13
C ASP A 140 -11.07 4.72 4.57
N TRP A 141 -11.14 3.48 5.07
CA TRP A 141 -10.80 3.13 6.43
C TRP A 141 -9.29 3.22 6.75
N ILE A 142 -8.44 3.27 5.72
CA ILE A 142 -7.01 3.55 5.90
C ILE A 142 -6.57 4.87 5.25
N ASN A 143 -7.52 5.70 4.80
CA ASN A 143 -7.19 6.94 4.12
C ASN A 143 -6.81 8.06 5.11
N HIS A 144 -5.48 8.21 5.32
CA HIS A 144 -4.86 9.41 5.87
C HIS A 144 -5.09 10.64 4.98
N ARG A 145 -5.92 11.60 5.35
CA ARG A 145 -5.79 12.96 4.80
C ARG A 145 -4.74 13.76 5.59
N LYS A 146 -3.82 14.39 4.87
CA LYS A 146 -2.90 15.43 5.37
C LYS A 146 -3.70 16.69 5.68
N ASP A 147 -4.18 16.79 6.91
CA ASP A 147 -4.19 18.08 7.57
C ASP A 147 -3.04 18.10 8.57
N LYS A 148 -1.96 18.78 8.18
CA LYS A 148 -0.77 19.05 9.01
C LYS A 148 -1.07 20.05 10.16
N LYS A 149 -2.33 20.17 10.59
CA LYS A 149 -2.75 21.20 11.56
C LYS A 149 -3.59 20.75 12.76
N GLN A 150 -3.98 19.48 12.91
CA GLN A 150 -4.68 19.05 14.13
C GLN A 150 -4.22 17.65 14.58
N THR A 151 -3.13 17.62 15.36
CA THR A 151 -2.78 16.46 16.20
C THR A 151 -3.60 16.40 17.48
N ASN A 152 -4.40 17.43 17.77
CA ASN A 152 -5.45 17.45 18.77
C ASN A 152 -6.66 18.15 18.16
N ILE A 153 -7.74 17.41 17.88
CA ILE A 153 -9.05 18.01 17.67
C ILE A 153 -9.60 18.32 19.07
N GLU A 154 -10.20 19.50 19.26
CA GLU A 154 -10.87 19.83 20.53
C GLU A 154 -11.93 18.78 20.85
N SER A 155 -12.00 18.31 22.10
CA SER A 155 -12.89 17.22 22.52
C SER A 155 -14.35 17.46 22.13
N GLU A 156 -14.77 18.72 22.07
CA GLU A 156 -16.12 19.14 21.70
C GLU A 156 -16.46 18.80 20.24
N VAL A 157 -15.53 18.98 19.30
CA VAL A 157 -15.72 18.68 17.86
C VAL A 157 -15.76 17.16 17.60
N ILE A 158 -15.01 16.38 18.38
CA ILE A 158 -15.07 14.91 18.32
C ILE A 158 -16.37 14.39 18.91
N ASP A 159 -16.82 14.96 20.03
CA ASP A 159 -18.07 14.59 20.68
C ASP A 159 -19.26 14.84 19.75
N GLU A 160 -19.28 15.97 19.05
CA GLU A 160 -20.25 16.25 18.00
C GLU A 160 -20.20 15.20 16.87
N SER A 161 -19.00 14.84 16.40
CA SER A 161 -18.86 13.87 15.31
C SER A 161 -19.20 12.42 15.70
N LEU A 162 -18.96 12.04 16.96
CA LEU A 162 -19.35 10.74 17.52
C LEU A 162 -20.86 10.65 17.80
N THR A 163 -21.54 11.79 17.97
CA THR A 163 -22.97 11.86 18.33
C THR A 163 -23.89 12.21 17.16
N ASN A 164 -23.39 12.87 16.11
CA ASN A 164 -24.16 13.26 14.93
C ASN A 164 -24.48 12.08 14.00
N ASP A 165 -25.65 12.11 13.36
CA ASP A 165 -26.11 11.06 12.45
C ASP A 165 -25.22 10.92 11.21
N ILE A 166 -24.74 12.05 10.66
CA ILE A 166 -23.92 12.11 9.45
C ILE A 166 -22.45 12.29 9.84
N LEU A 167 -21.60 11.33 9.46
CA LEU A 167 -20.14 11.44 9.57
C LEU A 167 -19.63 12.25 8.37
N THR A 168 -19.57 13.58 8.49
CA THR A 168 -19.53 14.47 7.32
C THR A 168 -18.16 14.61 6.64
N THR A 169 -17.03 14.25 7.27
CA THR A 169 -15.70 14.58 6.68
C THR A 169 -14.57 13.57 6.91
N THR A 170 -14.73 12.52 7.73
CA THR A 170 -13.66 11.56 8.06
C THR A 170 -14.20 10.15 8.23
N ASN A 171 -13.41 9.12 7.87
CA ASN A 171 -13.87 7.71 7.87
C ASN A 171 -13.67 7.00 9.21
N PHE A 172 -12.88 7.61 10.09
CA PHE A 172 -12.55 7.12 11.41
C PHE A 172 -12.51 8.31 12.38
N ILE A 173 -13.28 8.22 13.45
CA ILE A 173 -13.18 9.11 14.62
C ILE A 173 -13.20 8.23 15.85
N ALA A 174 -12.25 8.49 16.75
CA ALA A 174 -12.16 7.83 18.04
C ALA A 174 -11.82 8.84 19.13
N GLN A 175 -12.13 8.47 20.36
CA GLN A 175 -11.80 9.23 21.54
C GLN A 175 -11.15 8.31 22.57
N PHE A 176 -10.08 8.80 23.17
CA PHE A 176 -9.44 8.17 24.31
C PHE A 176 -9.06 9.22 25.33
N GLU A 177 -9.53 9.02 26.56
CA GLU A 177 -9.48 10.02 27.62
C GLU A 177 -10.09 11.36 27.16
N ASN A 178 -9.35 12.45 27.23
CA ASN A 178 -9.78 13.80 26.84
C ASN A 178 -9.29 14.22 25.44
N LYS A 179 -8.72 13.29 24.67
CA LYS A 179 -8.23 13.54 23.32
C LYS A 179 -9.05 12.74 22.33
N GLY A 180 -9.25 13.26 21.13
CA GLY A 180 -9.76 12.45 20.04
C GLY A 180 -8.92 12.53 18.79
N TYR A 181 -9.22 11.59 17.92
CA TYR A 181 -8.35 11.11 16.88
C TYR A 181 -9.19 10.87 15.64
N ASN A 182 -8.77 11.48 14.54
CA ASN A 182 -9.34 11.26 13.21
C ASN A 182 -8.51 10.24 12.40
N ARG A 183 -7.50 9.63 13.03
CA ARG A 183 -6.68 8.56 12.45
C ARG A 183 -6.52 7.43 13.46
N LEU A 184 -6.70 6.20 12.99
CA LEU A 184 -6.46 5.02 13.83
C LEU A 184 -4.99 4.99 14.31
N PRO A 185 -3.96 5.18 13.47
CA PRO A 185 -2.57 5.21 13.94
C PRO A 185 -2.27 6.27 15.01
N ASP A 186 -2.92 7.44 14.97
CA ASP A 186 -2.72 8.50 15.97
C ASP A 186 -3.37 8.15 17.32
N LEU A 187 -4.55 7.50 17.29
CA LEU A 187 -5.16 6.89 18.49
C LEU A 187 -4.22 5.83 19.08
N LEU A 188 -3.69 4.97 18.22
CA LEU A 188 -2.80 3.87 18.60
C LEU A 188 -1.49 4.42 19.21
N LEU A 189 -0.80 5.37 18.56
CA LEU A 189 0.40 6.03 19.10
C LEU A 189 0.15 6.65 20.49
N ASN A 190 -0.96 7.35 20.68
CA ASN A 190 -1.25 8.05 21.93
C ASN A 190 -1.72 7.11 23.05
N PHE A 191 -2.36 5.99 22.70
CA PHE A 191 -2.59 4.89 23.64
C PHE A 191 -1.29 4.16 24.03
N GLY A 192 -0.16 4.42 23.36
CA GLY A 192 1.10 3.68 23.53
C GLY A 192 1.09 2.29 22.87
N ILE A 193 0.32 2.12 21.79
CA ILE A 193 0.09 0.85 21.07
C ILE A 193 1.21 0.55 20.08
N ILE A 194 1.76 1.59 19.45
CA ILE A 194 2.86 1.49 18.47
C ILE A 194 3.90 2.56 18.78
N ASP A 195 5.18 2.27 18.53
CA ASP A 195 6.28 3.25 18.70
C ASP A 195 6.50 4.10 17.43
N ASN A 196 6.17 3.57 16.24
CA ASN A 196 6.30 4.25 14.95
C ASN A 196 5.39 3.62 13.87
N PHE A 197 5.04 4.39 12.82
CA PHE A 197 4.19 3.97 11.71
C PHE A 197 4.95 4.02 10.37
N TYR A 198 5.26 2.86 9.75
CA TYR A 198 6.19 2.80 8.60
C TYR A 198 5.56 2.40 7.25
N ASN A 199 4.31 1.90 7.19
CA ASN A 199 3.75 1.28 5.96
C ASN A 199 2.44 1.90 5.44
N ILE A 200 2.30 3.23 5.55
CA ILE A 200 1.20 4.01 4.96
C ILE A 200 0.88 3.61 3.48
N PRO A 201 1.88 3.36 2.59
CA PRO A 201 1.61 3.08 1.18
C PRO A 201 0.74 1.84 0.90
N LYS A 202 0.80 0.78 1.75
CA LYS A 202 0.08 -0.49 1.56
C LYS A 202 -1.43 -0.29 1.53
N TYR A 203 -1.87 0.77 2.16
CA TYR A 203 -3.25 1.01 2.51
C TYR A 203 -3.89 2.18 1.75
N ILE A 204 -3.11 2.84 0.89
CA ILE A 204 -3.62 3.85 -0.04
C ILE A 204 -4.27 3.12 -1.21
N ASN A 205 -5.54 3.38 -1.51
CA ASN A 205 -6.14 2.84 -2.73
C ASN A 205 -5.61 3.56 -3.97
N ILE A 206 -4.75 2.87 -4.71
CA ILE A 206 -4.19 3.38 -5.97
C ILE A 206 -5.11 2.99 -7.12
N PRO A 207 -5.70 3.95 -7.85
CA PRO A 207 -6.57 3.64 -8.98
C PRO A 207 -5.79 2.86 -10.05
N PHE A 208 -6.45 1.89 -10.68
CA PHE A 208 -5.85 1.21 -11.82
C PHE A 208 -5.70 2.18 -12.99
N ARG A 209 -4.47 2.29 -13.52
CA ARG A 209 -4.14 3.01 -14.75
C ARG A 209 -3.71 1.99 -15.79
N SER A 210 -4.36 1.98 -16.94
CA SER A 210 -4.00 1.11 -18.05
C SER A 210 -2.68 1.54 -18.69
N SER A 211 -2.03 0.63 -19.42
CA SER A 211 -0.84 0.97 -20.22
C SER A 211 -1.12 2.07 -21.23
N GLU A 212 -2.29 2.05 -21.87
CA GLU A 212 -2.73 3.07 -22.83
C GLU A 212 -2.87 4.45 -22.17
N TYR A 213 -3.49 4.52 -20.99
CA TYR A 213 -3.58 5.77 -20.24
C TYR A 213 -2.19 6.32 -19.91
N ILE A 214 -1.29 5.46 -19.42
CA ILE A 214 0.10 5.83 -19.10
C ILE A 214 0.83 6.37 -20.34
N GLU A 215 0.67 5.73 -21.51
CA GLU A 215 1.28 6.19 -22.75
C GLU A 215 0.73 7.55 -23.21
N ILE A 216 -0.58 7.76 -23.13
CA ILE A 216 -1.20 9.05 -23.46
C ILE A 216 -0.65 10.14 -22.52
N THR A 217 -0.64 9.90 -21.21
CA THR A 217 -0.10 10.85 -20.23
C THR A 217 1.36 11.20 -20.48
N ILE A 218 2.20 10.22 -20.85
CA ILE A 218 3.60 10.48 -21.19
C ILE A 218 3.69 11.37 -22.44
N ASN A 219 2.94 11.06 -23.50
CA ASN A 219 2.99 11.80 -24.75
C ASN A 219 2.43 13.23 -24.64
N GLU A 220 1.49 13.47 -23.72
CA GLU A 220 0.99 14.81 -23.40
C GLU A 220 2.02 15.67 -22.66
N LEU A 221 2.89 15.04 -21.86
CA LEU A 221 3.90 15.73 -21.06
C LEU A 221 5.25 15.89 -21.76
N PHE A 222 5.63 14.88 -22.55
CA PHE A 222 6.95 14.71 -23.15
C PHE A 222 6.81 14.30 -24.63
N ASP A 223 6.89 15.29 -25.52
CA ASP A 223 6.91 15.05 -26.96
C ASP A 223 8.26 14.51 -27.47
N TYR A 224 8.39 14.39 -28.80
CA TYR A 224 9.60 13.87 -29.43
C TYR A 224 10.87 14.71 -29.19
N SER A 225 10.75 15.99 -28.79
CA SER A 225 11.92 16.86 -28.53
C SER A 225 12.69 16.48 -27.26
N PHE A 226 12.08 15.67 -26.39
CA PHE A 226 12.68 15.13 -25.16
C PHE A 226 13.60 13.93 -25.41
N TYR A 227 13.79 13.52 -26.67
CA TYR A 227 14.59 12.36 -27.04
C TYR A 227 15.68 12.76 -28.04
N GLU A 228 16.91 12.33 -27.77
CA GLU A 228 18.05 12.47 -28.66
C GLU A 228 18.44 11.09 -29.16
N ASN A 229 18.32 10.85 -30.48
CA ASN A 229 18.54 9.53 -31.08
C ASN A 229 17.74 8.41 -30.37
N SER A 230 16.46 8.69 -30.04
CA SER A 230 15.56 7.81 -29.28
C SER A 230 15.91 7.60 -27.80
N CYS A 231 17.02 8.15 -27.32
CA CYS A 231 17.41 8.14 -25.91
C CYS A 231 16.79 9.34 -25.18
N LEU A 232 16.07 9.09 -24.08
CA LEU A 232 15.46 10.16 -23.27
C LEU A 232 16.52 11.12 -22.69
N ASP A 233 16.30 12.42 -22.86
CA ASP A 233 17.11 13.50 -22.32
C ASP A 233 16.65 13.88 -20.91
N ILE A 234 17.48 13.53 -19.92
CA ILE A 234 17.20 13.72 -18.50
C ILE A 234 17.12 15.20 -18.12
N GLU A 235 17.91 16.06 -18.76
CA GLU A 235 17.97 17.48 -18.43
C GLU A 235 16.70 18.19 -18.91
N LYS A 236 16.28 17.94 -20.17
CA LYS A 236 15.01 18.47 -20.70
C LYS A 236 13.83 18.02 -19.87
N VAL A 237 13.78 16.73 -19.52
CA VAL A 237 12.72 16.18 -18.65
C VAL A 237 12.74 16.85 -17.28
N SER A 238 13.91 17.00 -16.64
CA SER A 238 14.05 17.63 -15.34
C SER A 238 13.55 19.07 -15.35
N ASN A 239 13.89 19.84 -16.39
CA ASN A 239 13.43 21.21 -16.56
C ASN A 239 11.91 21.28 -16.74
N ARG A 240 11.34 20.43 -17.61
CA ARG A 240 9.88 20.36 -17.81
C ARG A 240 9.12 20.01 -16.53
N VAL A 241 9.61 19.01 -15.78
CA VAL A 241 9.00 18.59 -14.52
C VAL A 241 9.13 19.68 -13.45
N LYS A 242 10.26 20.40 -13.42
CA LYS A 242 10.44 21.57 -12.55
C LYS A 242 9.42 22.66 -12.87
N ASP A 243 9.15 22.94 -14.14
CA ASP A 243 8.20 23.98 -14.54
C ASP A 243 6.75 23.63 -14.20
N ILE A 244 6.35 22.38 -14.42
CA ILE A 244 4.95 21.93 -14.17
C ILE A 244 4.70 21.76 -12.67
N TYR A 245 5.62 21.12 -11.96
CA TYR A 245 5.39 20.65 -10.60
C TYR A 245 6.14 21.46 -9.53
N ASN A 246 6.98 22.44 -9.91
CA ASN A 246 7.91 23.13 -9.01
C ASN A 246 8.83 22.15 -8.26
N ALA A 247 9.29 21.11 -8.96
CA ALA A 247 10.14 20.06 -8.43
C ALA A 247 11.62 20.45 -8.41
N LYS A 248 12.36 19.99 -7.38
CA LYS A 248 13.81 20.11 -7.29
C LYS A 248 14.47 18.74 -7.47
N PHE A 249 15.51 18.66 -8.28
CA PHE A 249 16.25 17.42 -8.53
C PHE A 249 17.59 17.40 -7.80
N TYR A 250 17.93 16.25 -7.22
CA TYR A 250 19.22 15.97 -6.57
C TYR A 250 19.72 14.61 -7.08
N LEU A 251 20.56 14.63 -8.11
CA LEU A 251 20.95 13.44 -8.88
C LEU A 251 22.33 12.88 -8.49
N ASP A 252 22.93 13.43 -7.45
CA ASP A 252 24.34 13.28 -7.10
C ASP A 252 24.58 13.14 -5.60
N LYS A 253 23.53 12.86 -4.83
CA LYS A 253 23.63 12.70 -3.37
C LYS A 253 23.66 11.24 -2.98
N ASP A 254 24.52 10.90 -2.03
CA ASP A 254 24.47 9.60 -1.37
C ASP A 254 23.20 9.52 -0.54
N LEU A 255 22.42 8.46 -0.78
CA LEU A 255 21.22 8.15 -0.02
C LEU A 255 21.53 7.02 0.98
N PRO A 256 21.06 7.11 2.24
CA PRO A 256 21.33 6.09 3.25
C PRO A 256 20.60 4.78 2.95
N ASN A 257 21.02 3.69 3.62
CA ASN A 257 20.28 2.42 3.69
C ASN A 257 19.95 1.75 2.34
N SER A 258 20.87 1.84 1.37
CA SER A 258 20.73 1.24 0.02
C SER A 258 19.51 1.76 -0.76
N ILE A 259 19.04 2.96 -0.45
CA ILE A 259 17.98 3.64 -1.19
C ILE A 259 18.55 4.11 -2.53
N LEU A 260 17.83 3.81 -3.60
CA LEU A 260 18.19 4.09 -4.98
C LEU A 260 17.51 5.37 -5.48
N GLY A 261 16.24 5.53 -5.15
CA GLY A 261 15.42 6.69 -5.48
C GLY A 261 14.60 7.15 -4.28
N LYS A 262 14.30 8.45 -4.23
CA LYS A 262 13.42 9.02 -3.20
C LYS A 262 12.70 10.24 -3.74
N ILE A 263 11.38 10.29 -3.54
CA ILE A 263 10.56 11.47 -3.77
C ILE A 263 10.08 12.05 -2.44
N GLU A 264 10.37 13.33 -2.19
CA GLU A 264 9.72 14.13 -1.17
C GLU A 264 8.58 14.90 -1.81
N PHE A 265 7.43 14.96 -1.15
CA PHE A 265 6.24 15.61 -1.70
C PHE A 265 6.10 17.05 -1.23
N ASN A 266 6.64 17.44 -0.07
CA ASN A 266 6.44 18.78 0.49
C ASN A 266 7.76 19.41 1.00
N PRO A 267 8.44 20.26 0.21
CA PRO A 267 8.20 20.54 -1.21
C PRO A 267 8.62 19.36 -2.10
N ILE A 268 8.30 19.40 -3.40
CA ILE A 268 8.68 18.30 -4.29
C ILE A 268 10.20 18.25 -4.46
N LYS A 269 10.79 17.13 -4.08
CA LYS A 269 12.21 16.87 -4.33
C LYS A 269 12.36 15.45 -4.83
N ILE A 270 13.03 15.28 -5.96
CA ILE A 270 13.38 13.97 -6.49
C ILE A 270 14.88 13.77 -6.25
N HIS A 271 15.21 12.66 -5.61
CA HIS A 271 16.56 12.26 -5.28
C HIS A 271 16.88 10.94 -5.98
N ILE A 272 18.03 10.88 -6.65
CA ILE A 272 18.57 9.65 -7.21
C ILE A 272 19.94 9.43 -6.59
N SER A 273 20.19 8.21 -6.13
CA SER A 273 21.41 7.83 -5.43
C SER A 273 22.63 7.97 -6.33
N ASN A 274 23.68 8.62 -5.82
CA ASN A 274 24.97 8.74 -6.51
C ASN A 274 25.62 7.37 -6.80
N SER A 275 25.29 6.34 -6.01
CA SER A 275 25.74 4.95 -6.23
C SER A 275 25.34 4.38 -7.61
N LEU A 276 24.30 4.95 -8.24
CA LEU A 276 23.83 4.51 -9.56
C LEU A 276 24.61 5.14 -10.72
N LYS A 277 25.51 6.11 -10.50
CA LYS A 277 26.26 6.74 -11.61
C LYS A 277 27.14 5.75 -12.37
N SER A 278 27.59 4.66 -11.74
CA SER A 278 28.33 3.59 -12.42
C SER A 278 27.45 2.67 -13.27
N ASP A 279 26.13 2.69 -13.06
CA ASP A 279 25.15 1.94 -13.85
C ASP A 279 24.11 2.91 -14.43
N ILE A 280 24.46 3.52 -15.56
CA ILE A 280 23.65 4.54 -16.22
C ILE A 280 22.24 4.04 -16.58
N ASN A 281 22.10 2.76 -16.92
CA ASN A 281 20.81 2.18 -17.31
C ASN A 281 19.87 2.13 -16.11
N ARG A 282 20.41 1.73 -14.95
CA ARG A 282 19.66 1.69 -13.69
C ARG A 282 19.36 3.09 -13.17
N PHE A 283 20.32 4.01 -13.27
CA PHE A 283 20.09 5.42 -12.97
C PHE A 283 18.91 5.99 -13.77
N ARG A 284 18.88 5.76 -15.09
CA ARG A 284 17.81 6.22 -15.99
C ARG A 284 16.46 5.61 -15.62
N PHE A 285 16.43 4.32 -15.29
CA PHE A 285 15.21 3.65 -14.85
C PHE A 285 14.68 4.21 -13.54
N THR A 286 15.53 4.33 -12.50
CA THR A 286 15.14 4.93 -11.22
C THR A 286 14.65 6.36 -11.42
N PHE A 287 15.32 7.17 -12.24
CA PHE A 287 14.87 8.53 -12.57
C PHE A 287 13.47 8.55 -13.18
N ALA A 288 13.21 7.73 -14.21
CA ALA A 288 11.90 7.67 -14.85
C ALA A 288 10.82 7.07 -13.92
N HIS A 289 11.20 6.18 -13.01
CA HIS A 289 10.33 5.58 -12.00
C HIS A 289 9.86 6.61 -10.96
N GLU A 290 10.77 7.44 -10.43
CA GLU A 290 10.40 8.54 -9.52
C GLU A 290 9.47 9.55 -10.21
N ILE A 291 9.71 9.85 -11.49
CA ILE A 291 8.79 10.67 -12.29
C ILE A 291 7.44 9.98 -12.44
N GLY A 292 7.40 8.66 -12.62
CA GLY A 292 6.16 7.89 -12.62
C GLY A 292 5.36 8.06 -11.33
N HIS A 293 6.00 8.05 -10.17
CA HIS A 293 5.34 8.38 -8.91
C HIS A 293 4.83 9.81 -8.85
N LEU A 294 5.61 10.77 -9.34
CA LEU A 294 5.18 12.17 -9.41
C LEU A 294 4.00 12.37 -10.38
N VAL A 295 4.00 11.75 -11.54
CA VAL A 295 2.98 11.99 -12.57
C VAL A 295 1.69 11.22 -12.25
N LEU A 296 1.80 9.93 -11.89
CA LEU A 296 0.63 9.07 -11.72
C LEU A 296 0.04 9.12 -10.31
N HIS A 297 0.88 9.34 -9.30
CA HIS A 297 0.52 9.07 -7.92
C HIS A 297 0.60 10.29 -7.01
N ASN A 298 1.14 11.42 -7.47
CA ASN A 298 1.37 12.59 -6.64
C ASN A 298 0.13 13.10 -5.92
N GLU A 299 -0.99 13.32 -6.62
CA GLU A 299 -2.21 13.85 -6.00
C GLU A 299 -2.66 13.01 -4.81
N ILE A 300 -2.54 11.68 -4.93
CA ILE A 300 -2.90 10.74 -3.89
C ILE A 300 -1.78 10.72 -2.85
N LEU A 301 -0.55 10.31 -3.19
CA LEU A 301 0.56 10.16 -2.25
C LEU A 301 0.86 11.42 -1.44
N ARG A 302 0.72 12.62 -2.02
CA ARG A 302 0.87 13.89 -1.29
C ARG A 302 -0.10 14.06 -0.13
N GLN A 303 -1.29 13.44 -0.21
CA GLN A 303 -2.29 13.44 0.85
C GLN A 303 -1.90 12.51 2.00
N TYR A 304 -1.13 11.45 1.75
CA TYR A 304 -0.84 10.40 2.73
C TYR A 304 0.62 10.40 3.22
N LEU A 305 1.58 10.86 2.41
CA LEU A 305 3.02 10.73 2.63
C LEU A 305 3.75 12.08 2.54
N ASP A 306 4.78 12.25 3.37
CA ASP A 306 5.78 13.31 3.19
C ASP A 306 6.89 12.90 2.22
N THR A 307 7.30 11.63 2.27
CA THR A 307 8.36 11.08 1.42
C THR A 307 8.05 9.63 1.04
N LYS A 308 8.50 9.20 -0.14
CA LYS A 308 8.57 7.81 -0.55
C LYS A 308 10.01 7.48 -0.96
N THR A 309 10.50 6.32 -0.54
CA THR A 309 11.87 5.85 -0.79
C THR A 309 11.83 4.50 -1.45
N ASP A 310 12.68 4.30 -2.45
CA ASP A 310 12.71 3.09 -3.25
C ASP A 310 14.08 2.41 -3.16
N LYS A 311 14.04 1.11 -2.88
CA LYS A 311 15.19 0.22 -2.77
C LYS A 311 15.19 -0.74 -3.95
N ASP A 312 16.22 -1.58 -4.04
CA ASP A 312 16.34 -2.55 -5.14
C ASP A 312 15.10 -3.43 -5.32
N GLU A 313 14.53 -3.91 -4.21
CA GLU A 313 13.36 -4.79 -4.23
C GLU A 313 12.08 -4.10 -4.72
N SER A 314 11.89 -2.80 -4.45
CA SER A 314 10.70 -2.06 -4.93
C SER A 314 10.79 -1.74 -6.42
N ILE A 315 11.99 -1.43 -6.90
CA ILE A 315 12.29 -1.10 -8.30
C ILE A 315 12.37 -2.37 -9.18
N SER A 316 12.50 -3.55 -8.57
CA SER A 316 12.54 -4.83 -9.28
C SER A 316 11.26 -5.08 -10.10
N LEU A 317 11.44 -5.56 -11.34
CA LEU A 317 10.36 -5.93 -12.25
C LEU A 317 9.73 -7.31 -11.91
N PHE A 318 10.32 -8.06 -10.97
CA PHE A 318 9.82 -9.35 -10.48
C PHE A 318 9.21 -9.18 -9.08
N GLN A 319 7.89 -8.99 -8.98
CA GLN A 319 7.17 -8.96 -7.70
C GLN A 319 6.20 -10.15 -7.56
N SER A 320 6.32 -10.92 -6.47
CA SER A 320 5.54 -12.15 -6.16
C SER A 320 4.04 -11.93 -5.93
N ASP A 321 3.24 -12.98 -6.16
CA ASP A 321 1.78 -13.04 -6.43
C ASP A 321 0.76 -12.52 -5.39
N SER A 322 1.15 -11.73 -4.40
CA SER A 322 0.18 -11.07 -3.51
C SER A 322 -0.22 -9.69 -4.03
N PHE A 323 -1.49 -9.49 -4.39
CA PHE A 323 -2.03 -8.19 -4.80
C PHE A 323 -2.16 -7.26 -3.58
N SER A 324 -1.16 -6.40 -3.37
CA SER A 324 -1.26 -5.24 -2.46
C SER A 324 -1.32 -3.93 -3.25
N ASN A 325 -1.85 -2.85 -2.67
CA ASN A 325 -1.85 -1.54 -3.32
C ASN A 325 -0.43 -1.00 -3.56
N ASN A 326 0.53 -1.37 -2.70
CA ASN A 326 1.95 -1.12 -2.92
C ASN A 326 2.44 -1.76 -4.21
N LYS A 327 2.12 -3.04 -4.43
CA LYS A 327 2.48 -3.72 -5.67
C LYS A 327 1.91 -3.01 -6.90
N ARG A 328 0.67 -2.53 -6.82
CA ARG A 328 0.06 -1.77 -7.94
C ARG A 328 0.79 -0.45 -8.20
N LEU A 329 1.14 0.28 -7.14
CA LEU A 329 1.90 1.53 -7.23
C LEU A 329 3.23 1.32 -7.95
N GLU A 330 4.02 0.34 -7.51
CA GLU A 330 5.32 0.01 -8.11
C GLU A 330 5.17 -0.48 -9.55
N ILE A 331 4.18 -1.34 -9.83
CA ILE A 331 3.93 -1.83 -11.19
C ILE A 331 3.60 -0.67 -12.13
N GLN A 332 2.73 0.26 -11.73
CA GLN A 332 2.38 1.41 -12.58
C GLN A 332 3.56 2.36 -12.77
N ALA A 333 4.39 2.60 -11.76
CA ALA A 333 5.60 3.39 -11.89
C ALA A 333 6.65 2.72 -12.79
N ASN A 334 6.80 1.39 -12.69
CA ASN A 334 7.67 0.61 -13.59
C ASN A 334 7.16 0.62 -15.04
N MET A 335 5.85 0.50 -15.24
CA MET A 335 5.22 0.65 -16.55
C MET A 335 5.49 2.04 -17.11
N PHE A 336 5.28 3.09 -16.32
CA PHE A 336 5.59 4.47 -16.69
C PHE A 336 7.06 4.64 -17.09
N ALA A 337 7.99 4.17 -16.26
CA ALA A 337 9.42 4.25 -16.51
C ALA A 337 9.81 3.57 -17.83
N SER A 338 9.32 2.34 -18.04
CA SER A 338 9.59 1.59 -19.28
C SER A 338 8.99 2.27 -20.52
N SER A 339 7.77 2.81 -20.43
CA SER A 339 7.12 3.51 -21.54
C SER A 339 7.77 4.85 -21.86
N MET A 340 8.25 5.57 -20.84
CA MET A 340 8.94 6.84 -20.99
C MET A 340 10.34 6.66 -21.57
N LEU A 341 11.08 5.64 -21.12
CA LEU A 341 12.42 5.37 -21.64
C LEU A 341 12.38 4.73 -23.04
N MET A 342 11.32 4.00 -23.36
CA MET A 342 11.14 3.33 -24.65
C MET A 342 9.75 3.65 -25.23
N PRO A 343 9.56 4.84 -25.82
CA PRO A 343 8.30 5.26 -26.43
C PRO A 343 7.87 4.28 -27.52
N LYS A 344 6.57 3.95 -27.54
CA LYS A 344 6.02 2.93 -28.44
C LYS A 344 6.36 3.18 -29.91
N HIS A 345 6.15 4.41 -30.40
CA HIS A 345 6.43 4.76 -31.80
C HIS A 345 7.91 4.64 -32.17
N HIS A 346 8.83 5.01 -31.26
CA HIS A 346 10.25 4.82 -31.47
C HIS A 346 10.59 3.33 -31.52
N LEU A 347 10.15 2.56 -30.53
CA LEU A 347 10.42 1.14 -30.43
C LEU A 347 9.88 0.35 -31.63
N GLU A 348 8.67 0.65 -32.08
CA GLU A 348 8.05 0.01 -33.25
C GLU A 348 8.89 0.17 -34.52
N ARG A 349 9.57 1.30 -34.69
CA ARG A 349 10.49 1.51 -35.82
C ARG A 349 11.63 0.51 -35.78
N TYR A 350 12.33 0.41 -34.65
CA TYR A 350 13.45 -0.54 -34.49
C TYR A 350 12.99 -2.00 -34.58
N VAL A 351 11.81 -2.33 -34.05
CA VAL A 351 11.21 -3.67 -34.20
C VAL A 351 11.00 -4.01 -35.67
N LYS A 352 10.40 -3.10 -36.46
CA LYS A 352 10.16 -3.32 -37.90
C LYS A 352 11.47 -3.47 -38.67
N GLU A 353 12.46 -2.64 -38.40
CA GLU A 353 13.78 -2.71 -39.03
C GLU A 353 14.50 -4.03 -38.69
N TYR A 354 14.47 -4.45 -37.41
CA TYR A 354 15.05 -5.70 -36.95
C TYR A 354 14.35 -6.92 -37.56
N PHE A 355 13.00 -6.94 -37.57
CA PHE A 355 12.24 -8.05 -38.16
C PHE A 355 12.48 -8.17 -39.66
N LYS A 356 12.62 -7.06 -40.37
CA LYS A 356 12.98 -7.08 -41.79
C LYS A 356 14.40 -7.64 -41.99
N LYS A 357 15.36 -7.21 -41.17
CA LYS A 357 16.75 -7.67 -41.24
C LYS A 357 16.88 -9.19 -41.00
N GLU A 358 16.16 -9.72 -40.01
CA GLU A 358 16.23 -11.12 -39.60
C GLU A 358 15.14 -12.00 -40.26
N ASN A 359 14.40 -11.48 -41.25
CA ASN A 359 13.32 -12.17 -41.99
C ASN A 359 12.20 -12.74 -41.09
N ILE A 360 11.77 -11.97 -40.09
CA ILE A 360 10.73 -12.37 -39.12
C ILE A 360 9.36 -11.87 -39.58
N ASN A 361 8.53 -12.77 -40.12
CA ASN A 361 7.20 -12.42 -40.63
C ASN A 361 6.05 -12.58 -39.62
N LYS A 362 6.30 -13.26 -38.50
CA LYS A 362 5.27 -13.58 -37.48
C LYS A 362 4.86 -12.40 -36.60
N GLY A 363 5.60 -11.28 -36.65
CA GLY A 363 5.30 -10.07 -35.87
C GLY A 363 5.73 -10.11 -34.40
N TYR A 364 6.46 -11.13 -33.97
CA TYR A 364 7.03 -11.22 -32.62
C TYR A 364 8.31 -12.09 -32.61
N LEU A 365 9.13 -11.92 -31.58
CA LEU A 365 10.24 -12.82 -31.23
C LEU A 365 9.75 -13.90 -30.27
N TYR A 366 10.43 -15.04 -30.27
CA TYR A 366 10.17 -16.12 -29.31
C TYR A 366 11.39 -16.26 -28.42
N LEU A 367 11.20 -16.33 -27.10
CA LEU A 367 12.24 -16.68 -26.14
C LEU A 367 11.86 -18.02 -25.51
N ASP A 368 12.62 -19.05 -25.87
CA ASP A 368 12.50 -20.41 -25.39
C ASP A 368 13.89 -21.02 -25.17
N ASN A 369 13.96 -22.34 -25.04
CA ASN A 369 15.22 -23.06 -24.87
C ASN A 369 16.01 -23.25 -26.18
N GLN A 370 15.51 -22.77 -27.33
CA GLN A 370 16.23 -22.92 -28.60
C GLN A 370 17.35 -21.88 -28.73
N PRO A 371 18.61 -22.30 -29.00
CA PRO A 371 19.74 -21.37 -29.07
C PRO A 371 19.63 -20.29 -30.17
N VAL A 372 18.85 -20.54 -31.22
CA VAL A 372 18.62 -19.56 -32.30
C VAL A 372 17.70 -18.43 -31.82
N ASN A 373 16.58 -18.78 -31.19
CA ASN A 373 15.63 -17.84 -30.61
C ASN A 373 16.30 -16.98 -29.53
N GLN A 374 17.07 -17.60 -28.65
CA GLN A 374 17.87 -16.90 -27.65
C GLN A 374 18.85 -15.90 -28.29
N ARG A 375 19.60 -16.32 -29.32
CA ARG A 375 20.54 -15.44 -30.02
C ARG A 375 19.86 -14.23 -30.64
N LEU A 376 18.73 -14.42 -31.32
CA LEU A 376 17.94 -13.32 -31.91
C LEU A 376 17.47 -12.33 -30.83
N VAL A 377 16.85 -12.85 -29.76
CA VAL A 377 16.36 -12.02 -28.66
C VAL A 377 17.52 -11.26 -28.01
N PHE A 378 18.63 -11.92 -27.67
CA PHE A 378 19.75 -11.23 -27.03
C PHE A 378 20.47 -10.23 -27.92
N SER A 379 20.56 -10.50 -29.22
CA SER A 379 21.07 -9.53 -30.18
C SER A 379 20.19 -8.28 -30.18
N PHE A 380 18.88 -8.43 -30.29
CA PHE A 380 17.96 -7.31 -30.33
C PHE A 380 17.93 -6.53 -29.01
N LEU A 381 17.91 -7.22 -27.87
CA LEU A 381 17.98 -6.57 -26.55
C LEU A 381 19.26 -5.76 -26.36
N SER A 382 20.38 -6.20 -26.96
CA SER A 382 21.64 -5.45 -26.91
C SER A 382 21.59 -4.19 -27.78
N GLU A 383 20.91 -4.25 -28.92
CA GLU A 383 20.65 -3.08 -29.77
C GLU A 383 19.77 -2.06 -29.05
N LEU A 384 18.65 -2.51 -28.47
CA LEU A 384 17.72 -1.65 -27.72
C LEU A 384 18.37 -1.03 -26.48
N GLN A 385 19.25 -1.76 -25.79
CA GLN A 385 20.02 -1.23 -24.67
C GLN A 385 20.85 -0.01 -25.08
N VAL A 386 21.53 -0.08 -26.23
CA VAL A 386 22.37 1.03 -26.73
C VAL A 386 21.50 2.20 -27.20
N VAL A 387 20.44 1.93 -27.96
CA VAL A 387 19.57 2.96 -28.55
C VAL A 387 18.82 3.75 -27.49
N PHE A 388 18.21 3.08 -26.51
CA PHE A 388 17.34 3.72 -25.51
C PHE A 388 18.05 4.03 -24.18
N GLY A 389 19.25 3.49 -23.97
CA GLY A 389 19.99 3.63 -22.71
C GLY A 389 19.25 2.95 -21.55
N VAL A 390 18.85 1.70 -21.75
CA VAL A 390 18.09 0.89 -20.77
C VAL A 390 18.73 -0.47 -20.54
N SER A 391 18.39 -1.15 -19.44
CA SER A 391 18.85 -2.53 -19.25
C SER A 391 18.14 -3.48 -20.22
N LYS A 392 18.77 -4.61 -20.54
CA LYS A 392 18.14 -5.67 -21.37
C LYS A 392 16.85 -6.19 -20.75
N GLU A 393 16.75 -6.15 -19.41
CA GLU A 393 15.53 -6.53 -18.69
C GLU A 393 14.40 -5.56 -18.97
N VAL A 394 14.61 -4.25 -18.82
CA VAL A 394 13.60 -3.23 -19.14
C VAL A 394 13.16 -3.37 -20.60
N ALA A 395 14.09 -3.55 -21.54
CA ALA A 395 13.78 -3.77 -22.94
C ALA A 395 12.95 -5.04 -23.18
N LYS A 396 13.28 -6.16 -22.53
CA LYS A 396 12.53 -7.41 -22.60
C LYS A 396 11.09 -7.21 -22.12
N TYR A 397 10.90 -6.59 -20.96
CA TYR A 397 9.57 -6.34 -20.42
C TYR A 397 8.73 -5.43 -21.31
N ARG A 398 9.35 -4.39 -21.89
CA ARG A 398 8.66 -3.50 -22.83
C ARG A 398 8.21 -4.23 -24.10
N LEU A 399 9.07 -5.10 -24.65
CA LEU A 399 8.71 -5.92 -25.82
C LEU A 399 7.58 -6.90 -25.51
N ILE A 400 7.58 -7.54 -24.33
CA ILE A 400 6.49 -8.41 -23.89
C ILE A 400 5.19 -7.62 -23.75
N GLY A 401 5.24 -6.45 -23.08
CA GLY A 401 4.07 -5.59 -22.86
C GLY A 401 3.43 -5.06 -24.15
N LEU A 402 4.18 -4.98 -25.24
CA LEU A 402 3.71 -4.59 -26.58
C LEU A 402 3.48 -5.78 -27.52
N ASN A 403 3.57 -7.02 -27.02
CA ASN A 403 3.43 -8.26 -27.78
C ASN A 403 4.45 -8.48 -28.92
N PHE A 404 5.61 -7.82 -28.86
CA PHE A 404 6.72 -8.06 -29.79
C PHE A 404 7.64 -9.20 -29.35
N LEU A 405 7.47 -9.73 -28.15
CA LEU A 405 8.22 -10.86 -27.61
C LEU A 405 7.29 -11.79 -26.82
N GLN A 406 7.31 -13.07 -27.16
CA GLN A 406 6.69 -14.14 -26.38
C GLN A 406 7.78 -14.89 -25.60
N ASP A 407 7.69 -14.86 -24.27
CA ASP A 407 8.65 -15.53 -23.39
C ASP A 407 8.01 -16.75 -22.72
N THR A 408 8.62 -17.92 -22.91
CA THR A 408 8.19 -19.19 -22.32
C THR A 408 9.12 -19.70 -21.22
N THR A 409 10.16 -18.93 -20.89
CA THR A 409 11.23 -19.38 -19.99
C THR A 409 10.92 -19.12 -18.51
N ASN A 410 10.07 -18.14 -18.18
CA ASN A 410 9.76 -17.69 -16.82
C ASN A 410 11.01 -17.42 -15.93
N ILE A 411 12.15 -17.07 -16.54
CA ILE A 411 13.43 -16.80 -15.85
C ILE A 411 14.03 -15.46 -16.27
N SER A 412 14.81 -14.85 -15.37
CA SER A 412 15.50 -13.58 -15.65
C SER A 412 16.59 -13.75 -16.72
N ILE A 413 16.89 -12.66 -17.43
CA ILE A 413 17.94 -12.66 -18.47
C ILE A 413 19.29 -13.06 -17.89
N GLY A 414 19.62 -12.58 -16.69
CA GLY A 414 20.85 -12.94 -15.99
C GLY A 414 20.95 -14.42 -15.64
N HIS A 415 19.83 -15.14 -15.49
CA HIS A 415 19.83 -16.58 -15.31
C HIS A 415 20.08 -17.30 -16.65
N ILE A 416 19.41 -16.88 -17.73
CA ILE A 416 19.59 -17.47 -19.06
C ILE A 416 21.03 -17.31 -19.56
N MET A 417 21.63 -16.13 -19.37
CA MET A 417 23.01 -15.85 -19.79
C MET A 417 24.04 -16.75 -19.09
N ARG A 418 23.84 -17.07 -17.80
CA ARG A 418 24.72 -17.99 -17.05
C ARG A 418 24.64 -19.43 -17.57
N ASN A 419 23.49 -19.84 -18.10
CA ASN A 419 23.29 -21.19 -18.64
C ASN A 419 23.85 -21.33 -20.07
N ILE A 420 23.84 -20.25 -20.87
CA ILE A 420 24.44 -20.23 -22.22
C ILE A 420 25.97 -20.29 -22.17
N GLN A 421 26.59 -19.78 -21.11
CA GLN A 421 28.05 -19.77 -20.94
C GLN A 421 28.62 -21.08 -20.38
N LYS A 422 27.80 -22.03 -19.95
CA LYS A 422 28.28 -23.37 -19.61
C LYS A 422 28.41 -24.16 -20.91
N PRO A 423 29.64 -24.60 -21.31
CA PRO A 423 29.75 -25.51 -22.43
C PRO A 423 28.99 -26.79 -22.09
N SER A 424 28.22 -27.29 -23.05
CA SER A 424 27.60 -28.61 -23.01
C SER A 424 28.73 -29.62 -22.78
N GLY A 425 28.81 -30.18 -21.57
CA GLY A 425 29.69 -31.29 -21.25
C GLY A 425 29.26 -32.56 -21.96
#